data_AF-G0NCD9-F1
#
_entry.id   AF-G0NCD9-F1
#
_cell.length_a   1.000
_cell.length_b   1.000
_cell.length_c   1.000
_cell.angle_alpha   90.00
_cell.angle_beta   90.00
_cell.angle_gamma   90.00
#
_symmetry.space_group_name_H-M   'P 1'
#
loop_
_entity.id
_entity.type
_entity.pdbx_description
1 polymer ?
#
loop_
_entity_poly.entity_id
_entity_poly.type
_entity_poly.pdbx_seq_one_letter_code
_entity_poly.pdbx_strand_id
1 'polypeptide(L)'
;MDGNFDESAPNNVLFMNEWPTEDDSKFFDKFVAVDDAPELIQCPYTLKLPPCRFQLKNLENLPKDKTLDQHVGNLFDIFIKKTIKKAGGNLTKTKYWLGLQLPHYIEKYVNWLITDKTYQEVNGYTLIDLVFKHCRSIAESGFSNTLELSVSMYINVSDQISWTAIPDRILSKYWRRTQQLQEAKNLLTQCGMDPNVKSHTIDDLKQIAEHLKGYHICVWSLLHELTEPTMVFEINKGAHGFISLFHNDGHYEFFKATRKKVDARFCFKCHTLVTCLHGIECRRERKDAQIFD
;
A
#
# COMPACT_ATOMS: atom_id res chain seq x y z
N MET A 1 11.13 2.93 -20.74
CA MET A 1 10.92 4.27 -21.32
C MET A 1 11.74 5.20 -20.47
N ASP A 2 12.90 5.54 -21.01
CA ASP A 2 13.93 6.34 -20.35
C ASP A 2 13.49 7.81 -20.40
N GLY A 3 13.09 8.34 -19.25
CA GLY A 3 12.74 9.75 -19.10
C GLY A 3 13.99 10.54 -18.72
N ASN A 4 14.57 11.23 -19.68
CA ASN A 4 15.62 12.22 -19.47
C ASN A 4 15.19 13.24 -18.41
N PHE A 5 16.01 13.39 -17.36
CA PHE A 5 15.92 14.45 -16.37
C PHE A 5 16.49 15.73 -16.98
N ASP A 6 15.64 16.72 -17.21
CA ASP A 6 16.05 18.08 -17.52
C ASP A 6 16.39 18.80 -16.20
N GLU A 7 17.69 18.99 -15.96
CA GLU A 7 18.28 19.73 -14.84
C GLU A 7 18.24 21.25 -15.10
N SER A 8 17.06 21.85 -15.01
CA SER A 8 16.94 23.30 -14.92
C SER A 8 16.12 23.70 -13.70
N ALA A 9 16.72 23.52 -12.51
CA ALA A 9 16.19 24.06 -11.26
C ALA A 9 16.46 25.58 -11.19
N PRO A 10 15.46 26.42 -10.84
CA PRO A 10 15.70 27.83 -10.54
C PRO A 10 16.36 28.00 -9.16
N ASN A 11 17.52 28.66 -9.20
CA ASN A 11 18.17 29.55 -8.20
C ASN A 11 17.94 29.31 -6.68
N ASN A 12 19.04 28.92 -6.01
CA ASN A 12 19.33 29.03 -4.56
C ASN A 12 18.45 28.22 -3.58
N VAL A 13 18.42 26.90 -3.74
CA VAL A 13 18.01 25.98 -2.66
C VAL A 13 19.19 25.79 -1.70
N LEU A 14 19.16 26.45 -0.54
CA LEU A 14 20.19 26.31 0.51
C LEU A 14 20.11 24.91 1.14
N PHE A 15 20.94 23.99 0.67
CA PHE A 15 21.20 22.73 1.38
C PHE A 15 21.98 23.04 2.66
N MET A 16 21.26 23.20 3.77
CA MET A 16 21.90 23.37 5.07
C MET A 16 22.26 21.99 5.65
N ASN A 17 23.56 21.72 5.76
CA ASN A 17 24.10 20.48 6.34
C ASN A 17 24.02 20.44 7.88
N GLU A 18 23.34 21.42 8.48
CA GLU A 18 23.14 21.51 9.91
C GLU A 18 21.87 20.73 10.29
N TRP A 19 21.96 20.03 11.42
CA TRP A 19 20.81 19.38 12.02
C TRP A 19 19.83 20.43 12.57
N PRO A 20 18.52 20.13 12.61
CA PRO A 20 17.54 21.06 13.15
C PRO A 20 17.90 21.46 14.58
N THR A 21 17.87 22.75 14.82
CA THR A 21 18.08 23.37 16.12
C THR A 21 16.87 23.16 17.04
N GLU A 22 16.98 23.63 18.27
CA GLU A 22 15.84 23.65 19.18
C GLU A 22 14.74 24.61 18.71
N ASP A 23 15.12 25.74 18.11
CA ASP A 23 14.18 26.71 17.57
C ASP A 23 13.47 26.16 16.32
N ASP A 24 14.17 25.40 15.47
CA ASP A 24 13.55 24.66 14.37
C ASP A 24 12.54 23.63 14.91
N SER A 25 12.86 23.00 16.03
CA SER A 25 11.95 22.04 16.66
C SER A 25 10.71 22.72 17.22
N LYS A 26 10.86 23.87 17.90
CA LYS A 26 9.74 24.69 18.39
C LYS A 26 8.88 25.20 17.24
N PHE A 27 9.51 25.66 16.15
CA PHE A 27 8.81 26.07 14.94
C PHE A 27 7.99 24.90 14.36
N PHE A 28 8.62 23.74 14.20
CA PHE A 28 7.97 22.54 13.71
C PHE A 28 6.76 22.14 14.57
N ASP A 29 6.94 22.02 15.89
CA ASP A 29 5.88 21.56 16.80
C ASP A 29 4.71 22.56 16.90
N LYS A 30 4.98 23.85 16.65
CA LYS A 30 3.97 24.91 16.59
C LYS A 30 3.07 24.78 15.37
N PHE A 31 3.62 24.41 14.22
CA PHE A 31 2.92 24.42 12.93
C PHE A 31 2.59 23.04 12.36
N VAL A 32 3.10 21.96 12.99
CA VAL A 32 2.86 20.58 12.58
C VAL A 32 2.39 19.74 13.76
N ALA A 33 1.38 18.90 13.54
CA ALA A 33 1.11 17.75 14.38
C ALA A 33 1.45 16.47 13.60
N VAL A 34 2.17 15.54 14.24
CA VAL A 34 2.46 14.22 13.67
C VAL A 34 1.69 13.19 14.48
N ASP A 35 0.52 12.78 13.99
CA ASP A 35 -0.29 11.75 14.63
C ASP A 35 0.10 10.36 14.13
N ASP A 36 -0.20 9.35 14.95
CA ASP A 36 0.18 7.95 14.71
C ASP A 36 1.69 7.75 14.53
N ALA A 37 2.53 8.69 15.01
CA ALA A 37 3.99 8.74 14.83
C ALA A 37 4.69 7.50 15.40
N PRO A 38 4.95 6.46 14.60
CA PRO A 38 5.48 5.20 15.11
C PRO A 38 6.97 5.37 15.39
N GLU A 39 7.49 4.59 16.34
CA GLU A 39 8.92 4.36 16.40
C GLU A 39 9.43 3.78 15.07
N LEU A 40 10.68 4.08 14.72
CA LEU A 40 11.29 3.53 13.52
C LEU A 40 11.35 2.00 13.66
N ILE A 41 10.79 1.30 12.68
CA ILE A 41 10.74 -0.16 12.66
C ILE A 41 11.98 -0.68 11.93
N GLN A 42 12.75 -1.52 12.61
CA GLN A 42 13.87 -2.24 12.00
C GLN A 42 13.35 -3.24 10.95
N CYS A 43 13.81 -3.05 9.72
CA CYS A 43 13.71 -4.02 8.64
C CYS A 43 15.13 -4.59 8.36
N PRO A 44 15.28 -5.70 7.61
CA PRO A 44 16.59 -6.36 7.45
C PRO A 44 17.75 -5.45 7.01
N TYR A 45 17.46 -4.40 6.23
CA TYR A 45 18.48 -3.48 5.69
C TYR A 45 18.08 -2.00 5.76
N THR A 46 16.93 -1.68 6.35
CA THR A 46 16.37 -0.33 6.40
C THR A 46 15.72 -0.06 7.74
N LEU A 47 15.64 1.22 8.10
CA LEU A 47 14.70 1.70 9.12
C LEU A 47 13.48 2.27 8.42
N LYS A 48 12.30 1.86 8.85
CA LYS A 48 11.03 2.33 8.30
C LYS A 48 10.33 3.22 9.31
N LEU A 49 9.95 4.43 8.89
CA LEU A 49 8.86 5.18 9.47
C LEU A 49 7.56 4.73 8.76
N PRO A 50 6.66 3.99 9.44
CA PRO A 50 5.36 3.67 8.87
C PRO A 50 4.56 4.94 8.54
N PRO A 51 3.52 4.83 7.70
CA PRO A 51 2.63 5.95 7.43
C PRO A 51 2.17 6.62 8.71
N CYS A 52 2.51 7.90 8.85
CA CYS A 52 2.06 8.78 9.93
C CYS A 52 1.37 9.99 9.32
N ARG A 53 0.48 10.59 10.11
CA ARG A 53 -0.30 11.74 9.66
C ARG A 53 0.48 13.02 9.94
N PHE A 54 0.78 13.78 8.89
CA PHE A 54 1.43 15.09 8.94
C PHE A 54 0.37 16.16 8.72
N GLN A 55 -0.05 16.80 9.81
CA GLN A 55 -1.11 17.80 9.78
C GLN A 55 -0.53 19.19 9.97
N LEU A 56 -0.78 20.08 9.00
CA LEU A 56 -0.48 21.49 9.14
C LEU A 56 -1.51 22.16 10.06
N LYS A 57 -1.03 22.98 11.01
CA LYS A 57 -1.87 23.70 11.98
C LYS A 57 -1.33 25.12 12.18
N ASN A 58 -2.19 26.01 12.68
CA ASN A 58 -1.84 27.38 13.04
C ASN A 58 -1.22 28.20 11.88
N LEU A 59 -1.55 27.89 10.62
CA LEU A 59 -0.91 28.50 9.45
C LEU A 59 -1.18 30.02 9.34
N GLU A 60 -2.28 30.50 9.92
CA GLU A 60 -2.60 31.92 10.06
C GLU A 60 -1.58 32.70 10.90
N ASN A 61 -0.80 31.99 11.74
CA ASN A 61 0.24 32.57 12.59
C ASN A 61 1.64 32.46 11.98
N LEU A 62 1.75 32.05 10.71
CA LEU A 62 3.04 32.02 10.02
C LEU A 62 3.61 33.43 9.87
N PRO A 63 4.94 33.59 10.02
CA PRO A 63 5.61 34.84 9.70
C PRO A 63 5.36 35.27 8.24
N LYS A 64 5.17 36.57 8.00
CA LYS A 64 4.86 37.13 6.67
C LYS A 64 6.11 37.41 5.81
N ASP A 65 7.26 36.92 6.24
CA ASP A 65 8.56 37.10 5.58
C ASP A 65 8.73 36.20 4.35
N LYS A 66 7.98 35.09 4.27
CA LYS A 66 8.04 34.07 3.22
C LYS A 66 6.65 33.66 2.76
N THR A 67 6.60 33.00 1.61
CA THR A 67 5.36 32.42 1.08
C THR A 67 4.98 31.13 1.82
N LEU A 68 3.71 30.72 1.73
CA LEU A 68 3.21 29.52 2.44
C LEU A 68 3.97 28.25 2.01
N ASP A 69 4.21 28.07 0.71
CA ASP A 69 4.98 26.98 0.13
C ASP A 69 6.43 26.94 0.66
N GLN A 70 7.08 28.09 0.83
CA GLN A 70 8.41 28.17 1.45
C GLN A 70 8.38 27.74 2.93
N HIS A 71 7.36 28.14 3.69
CA HIS A 71 7.20 27.70 5.07
C HIS A 71 6.92 26.20 5.15
N VAL A 72 6.05 25.66 4.29
CA VAL A 72 5.77 24.21 4.23
C VAL A 72 7.02 23.43 3.79
N GLY A 73 7.79 23.95 2.85
CA GLY A 73 9.09 23.40 2.45
C GLY A 73 10.06 23.31 3.63
N ASN A 74 10.13 24.35 4.46
CA ASN A 74 10.91 24.34 5.69
C ASN A 74 10.44 23.26 6.69
N LEU A 75 9.12 23.10 6.85
CA LEU A 75 8.55 22.10 7.76
C LEU A 75 8.91 20.68 7.30
N PHE A 76 8.85 20.39 6.00
CA PHE A 76 9.32 19.12 5.46
C PHE A 76 10.82 18.94 5.59
N ASP A 77 11.60 20.01 5.45
CA ASP A 77 13.06 19.97 5.63
C ASP A 77 13.43 19.50 7.03
N ILE A 78 12.79 20.11 8.04
CA ILE A 78 12.95 19.73 9.45
C ILE A 78 12.51 18.28 9.68
N PHE A 79 11.37 17.86 9.11
CA PHE A 79 10.87 16.50 9.24
C PHE A 79 11.85 15.45 8.67
N ILE A 80 12.33 15.65 7.45
CA ILE A 80 13.26 14.75 6.78
C ILE A 80 14.55 14.65 7.60
N LYS A 81 15.12 15.79 8.01
CA LYS A 81 16.33 15.82 8.84
C LYS A 81 16.14 15.12 10.19
N LYS A 82 15.05 15.40 10.92
CA LYS A 82 14.74 14.75 12.19
C LYS A 82 14.64 13.22 12.02
N THR A 83 14.01 12.77 10.93
CA THR A 83 13.83 11.33 10.67
C THR A 83 15.16 10.65 10.31
N ILE A 84 15.99 11.26 9.45
CA ILE A 84 17.35 10.77 9.14
C ILE A 84 18.20 10.73 10.41
N LYS A 85 18.14 11.77 11.26
CA LYS A 85 18.87 11.82 12.53
C LYS A 85 18.44 10.71 13.48
N LYS A 86 17.12 10.48 13.62
CA LYS A 86 16.56 9.40 14.45
C LYS A 86 17.01 8.01 13.98
N ALA A 87 17.23 7.85 12.67
CA ALA A 87 17.77 6.63 12.09
C ALA A 87 19.30 6.46 12.22
N GLY A 88 20.01 7.42 12.84
CA GLY A 88 21.46 7.42 12.91
C GLY A 88 22.16 7.71 11.57
N GLY A 89 21.45 8.33 10.62
CA GLY A 89 21.94 8.61 9.28
C GLY A 89 22.77 9.89 9.14
N ASN A 90 23.23 10.14 7.91
CA ASN A 90 24.04 11.27 7.50
C ASN A 90 23.38 12.00 6.31
N LEU A 91 23.28 13.33 6.37
CA LEU A 91 22.59 14.14 5.36
C LEU A 91 23.16 14.03 3.94
N THR A 92 24.44 13.69 3.77
CA THR A 92 25.10 13.61 2.47
C THR A 92 25.21 12.20 1.91
N LYS A 93 25.15 11.19 2.77
CA LYS A 93 25.35 9.78 2.37
C LYS A 93 24.10 8.91 2.51
N THR A 94 23.25 9.20 3.49
CA THR A 94 22.09 8.37 3.76
C THR A 94 21.02 8.62 2.71
N LYS A 95 20.76 7.57 1.94
CA LYS A 95 19.66 7.53 1.00
C LYS A 95 18.35 7.21 1.70
N TYR A 96 17.28 7.81 1.22
CA TYR A 96 15.94 7.57 1.72
C TYR A 96 14.91 7.53 0.59
N TRP A 97 13.77 6.93 0.90
CA TRP A 97 12.55 6.99 0.11
C TRP A 97 11.50 7.70 0.93
N LEU A 98 10.79 8.65 0.32
CA LEU A 98 9.70 9.36 0.98
C LEU A 98 8.43 9.16 0.17
N GLY A 99 7.44 8.66 0.89
CA GLY A 99 6.11 8.48 0.38
C GLY A 99 5.17 9.55 0.91
N LEU A 100 4.42 10.17 0.01
CA LEU A 100 3.44 11.19 0.33
C LEU A 100 2.10 10.81 -0.28
N GLN A 101 1.07 10.73 0.56
CA GLN A 101 -0.31 10.57 0.11
C GLN A 101 -1.09 11.85 0.44
N LEU A 102 -1.59 12.49 -0.62
CA LEU A 102 -2.35 13.73 -0.55
C LEU A 102 -3.87 13.42 -0.46
N PRO A 103 -4.65 14.21 0.30
CA PRO A 103 -6.11 14.10 0.33
C PRO A 103 -6.69 14.22 -1.08
N HIS A 104 -7.64 13.35 -1.42
CA HIS A 104 -8.36 13.35 -2.71
C HIS A 104 -7.52 13.03 -3.97
N TYR A 105 -6.24 12.67 -3.82
CA TYR A 105 -5.42 12.17 -4.94
C TYR A 105 -5.62 10.66 -5.12
N ILE A 106 -6.31 10.26 -6.19
CA ILE A 106 -6.75 8.88 -6.49
C ILE A 106 -5.90 8.27 -7.62
N GLU A 107 -4.61 8.57 -7.73
CA GLU A 107 -3.76 7.84 -8.67
C GLU A 107 -3.24 6.54 -8.07
N LYS A 108 -3.58 5.43 -8.75
CA LYS A 108 -3.29 4.05 -8.39
C LYS A 108 -1.80 3.69 -8.24
N TYR A 109 -0.85 4.58 -8.54
CA TYR A 109 0.52 4.14 -8.83
C TYR A 109 1.69 4.99 -8.29
N VAL A 110 1.52 6.16 -7.67
CA VAL A 110 2.69 6.96 -7.25
C VAL A 110 2.49 7.65 -5.90
N ASN A 111 2.60 6.89 -4.81
CA ASN A 111 2.74 7.50 -3.48
C ASN A 111 4.21 7.75 -3.10
N TRP A 112 5.19 7.47 -3.98
CA TRP A 112 6.62 7.69 -3.72
C TRP A 112 7.13 8.85 -4.58
N LEU A 113 7.23 10.04 -3.97
CA LEU A 113 7.74 11.23 -4.64
C LEU A 113 9.28 11.26 -4.67
N ILE A 114 9.91 10.60 -3.69
CA ILE A 114 11.36 10.54 -3.58
C ILE A 114 11.78 9.08 -3.51
N THR A 115 12.71 8.68 -4.38
CA THR A 115 13.25 7.33 -4.43
C THR A 115 14.76 7.34 -4.53
N ASP A 116 15.43 6.67 -3.58
CA ASP A 116 16.88 6.46 -3.56
C ASP A 116 17.70 7.77 -3.62
N LYS A 117 17.25 8.80 -2.89
CA LYS A 117 17.88 10.12 -2.84
C LYS A 117 18.46 10.42 -1.46
N THR A 118 19.54 11.17 -1.44
CA THR A 118 20.09 11.77 -0.22
C THR A 118 19.39 13.10 0.07
N TYR A 119 19.57 13.63 1.29
CA TYR A 119 19.05 14.96 1.62
C TYR A 119 19.68 16.07 0.77
N GLN A 120 20.94 15.89 0.31
CA GLN A 120 21.61 16.82 -0.61
C GLN A 120 21.07 16.79 -2.04
N GLU A 121 20.33 15.75 -2.42
CA GLU A 121 19.70 15.70 -3.74
C GLU A 121 18.26 16.18 -3.69
N VAL A 122 17.53 15.87 -2.61
CA VAL A 122 16.13 16.27 -2.44
C VAL A 122 15.90 16.64 -0.98
N ASN A 123 15.61 17.91 -0.71
CA ASN A 123 15.26 18.41 0.61
C ASN A 123 13.77 18.78 0.70
N GLY A 124 13.35 19.44 1.79
CA GLY A 124 11.95 19.81 1.99
C GLY A 124 11.41 20.77 0.92
N TYR A 125 12.24 21.70 0.43
CA TYR A 125 11.87 22.63 -0.62
C TYR A 125 11.75 21.93 -1.98
N THR A 126 12.73 21.09 -2.33
CA THR A 126 12.66 20.26 -3.54
C THR A 126 11.44 19.33 -3.53
N LEU A 127 11.06 18.81 -2.36
CA LEU A 127 9.85 18.01 -2.21
C LEU A 127 8.59 18.80 -2.56
N ILE A 128 8.50 20.08 -2.17
CA ILE A 128 7.37 20.94 -2.52
C ILE A 128 7.28 21.18 -4.02
N ASP A 129 8.41 21.41 -4.68
CA ASP A 129 8.45 21.54 -6.14
C ASP A 129 7.97 20.25 -6.83
N LEU A 130 8.38 19.08 -6.32
CA LEU A 130 7.89 17.79 -6.79
C LEU A 130 6.39 17.62 -6.56
N VAL A 131 5.87 18.05 -5.41
CA VAL A 131 4.42 18.04 -5.12
C VAL A 131 3.67 18.90 -6.11
N PHE A 132 4.10 20.14 -6.37
CA PHE A 132 3.44 21.01 -7.35
C PHE A 132 3.51 20.45 -8.77
N LYS A 133 4.64 19.83 -9.14
CA LYS A 133 4.79 19.18 -10.44
C LYS A 133 3.83 18.02 -10.64
N HIS A 134 3.60 17.21 -9.61
CA HIS A 134 2.81 15.98 -9.71
C HIS A 134 1.36 16.12 -9.25
N CYS A 135 1.02 17.15 -8.48
CA CYS A 135 -0.33 17.40 -7.99
C CYS A 135 -0.89 18.74 -8.49
N ARG A 136 -1.59 18.68 -9.64
CA ARG A 136 -2.15 19.86 -10.30
C ARG A 136 -3.11 20.65 -9.41
N SER A 137 -3.95 19.97 -8.63
CA SER A 137 -4.88 20.66 -7.71
C SER A 137 -4.12 21.52 -6.69
N ILE A 138 -3.03 21.01 -6.11
CA ILE A 138 -2.22 21.78 -5.14
C ILE A 138 -1.46 22.90 -5.83
N ALA A 139 -1.00 22.70 -7.07
CA ALA A 139 -0.36 23.76 -7.86
C ALA A 139 -1.33 24.90 -8.20
N GLU A 140 -2.61 24.60 -8.44
CA GLU A 140 -3.64 25.59 -8.78
C GLU A 140 -4.22 26.30 -7.56
N SER A 141 -4.47 25.57 -6.46
CA SER A 141 -5.12 26.12 -5.26
C SER A 141 -4.15 26.51 -4.14
N GLY A 142 -2.87 26.18 -4.26
CA GLY A 142 -1.92 26.22 -3.15
C GLY A 142 -2.27 25.23 -2.03
N PHE A 143 -1.45 25.23 -0.97
CA PHE A 143 -1.74 24.48 0.23
C PHE A 143 -2.90 25.13 1.01
N SER A 144 -3.86 24.32 1.46
CA SER A 144 -4.94 24.79 2.34
C SER A 144 -4.49 24.82 3.80
N ASN A 145 -5.21 25.59 4.63
CA ASN A 145 -4.96 25.68 6.08
C ASN A 145 -5.22 24.38 6.86
N THR A 146 -5.70 23.33 6.20
CA THR A 146 -6.12 22.06 6.82
C THR A 146 -5.49 20.84 6.15
N LEU A 147 -4.37 21.03 5.44
CA LEU A 147 -3.72 19.95 4.74
C LEU A 147 -3.24 18.86 5.71
N GLU A 148 -3.84 17.68 5.57
CA GLU A 148 -3.47 16.46 6.27
C GLU A 148 -2.84 15.49 5.28
N LEU A 149 -1.61 15.06 5.53
CA LEU A 149 -0.87 14.19 4.62
C LEU A 149 -0.52 12.89 5.31
N SER A 150 -0.57 11.76 4.61
CA SER A 150 0.06 10.54 5.10
C SER A 150 1.49 10.47 4.56
N VAL A 151 2.47 10.55 5.47
CA VAL A 151 3.90 10.52 5.16
C VAL A 151 4.49 9.20 5.62
N SER A 152 5.31 8.57 4.79
CA SER A 152 6.10 7.40 5.20
C SER A 152 7.52 7.52 4.67
N MET A 153 8.47 6.91 5.37
CA MET A 153 9.88 7.05 5.02
C MET A 153 10.63 5.73 5.21
N TYR A 154 11.48 5.38 4.25
CA TYR A 154 12.47 4.31 4.41
C TYR A 154 13.85 4.92 4.38
N ILE A 155 14.69 4.53 5.33
CA ILE A 155 16.03 5.05 5.49
C ILE A 155 17.01 3.89 5.34
N ASN A 156 17.97 4.06 4.43
CA ASN A 156 19.03 3.09 4.27
C ASN A 156 20.04 3.21 5.42
N VAL A 157 20.26 2.11 6.12
CA VAL A 157 21.24 1.99 7.21
C VAL A 157 22.37 1.00 6.87
N SER A 158 22.43 0.50 5.63
CA SER A 158 23.44 -0.46 5.17
C SER A 158 24.06 -0.06 3.83
N ASP A 159 25.39 -0.03 3.79
CA ASP A 159 26.17 0.25 2.57
C ASP A 159 26.26 -0.96 1.62
N GLN A 160 25.69 -2.12 1.99
CA GLN A 160 26.02 -3.41 1.35
C GLN A 160 25.07 -3.87 0.22
N ILE A 161 24.07 -3.07 -0.20
CA ILE A 161 23.11 -3.52 -1.22
C ILE A 161 22.95 -2.48 -2.34
N SER A 162 22.76 -2.97 -3.57
CA SER A 162 22.30 -2.20 -4.74
C SER A 162 20.76 -2.24 -4.82
N TRP A 163 20.13 -1.07 -4.84
CA TRP A 163 18.74 -0.86 -4.39
C TRP A 163 17.66 -0.83 -5.49
N THR A 164 17.97 -1.25 -6.71
CA THR A 164 16.97 -1.29 -7.80
C THR A 164 15.85 -2.33 -7.59
N ALA A 165 16.01 -3.30 -6.67
CA ALA A 165 15.07 -4.44 -6.52
C ALA A 165 14.32 -4.53 -5.17
N ILE A 166 14.69 -3.71 -4.18
CA ILE A 166 14.11 -3.78 -2.83
C ILE A 166 12.76 -3.04 -2.71
N PRO A 167 12.54 -1.88 -3.38
CA PRO A 167 11.24 -1.24 -3.41
C PRO A 167 10.17 -2.22 -3.89
N ASP A 168 10.25 -2.77 -5.09
CA ASP A 168 9.19 -3.63 -5.65
C ASP A 168 8.81 -4.83 -4.77
N ARG A 169 9.75 -5.47 -4.07
CA ARG A 169 9.44 -6.65 -3.22
C ARG A 169 8.82 -6.28 -1.87
N ILE A 170 9.30 -5.23 -1.22
CA ILE A 170 8.73 -4.76 0.05
C ILE A 170 7.43 -4.02 -0.23
N LEU A 171 7.46 -3.11 -1.20
CA LEU A 171 6.32 -2.35 -1.66
C LEU A 171 5.21 -3.26 -2.17
N SER A 172 5.46 -4.25 -3.04
CA SER A 172 4.38 -5.14 -3.53
C SER A 172 3.66 -5.91 -2.42
N LYS A 173 4.30 -6.21 -1.29
CA LYS A 173 3.63 -6.88 -0.16
C LYS A 173 2.77 -5.91 0.65
N TYR A 174 3.22 -4.68 0.87
CA TYR A 174 2.43 -3.66 1.58
C TYR A 174 1.31 -3.09 0.70
N TRP A 175 1.59 -2.79 -0.57
CA TRP A 175 0.60 -2.39 -1.58
C TRP A 175 -0.51 -3.42 -1.72
N ARG A 176 -0.16 -4.72 -1.77
CA ARG A 176 -1.18 -5.79 -1.80
C ARG A 176 -2.07 -5.76 -0.58
N ARG A 177 -1.55 -5.55 0.64
CA ARG A 177 -2.37 -5.55 1.86
C ARG A 177 -3.30 -4.34 1.92
N THR A 178 -2.80 -3.15 1.61
CA THR A 178 -3.64 -1.93 1.58
C THR A 178 -4.68 -2.00 0.48
N GLN A 179 -4.31 -2.49 -0.71
CA GLN A 179 -5.24 -2.71 -1.81
C GLN A 179 -6.26 -3.80 -1.47
N GLN A 180 -5.85 -4.93 -0.89
CA GLN A 180 -6.76 -5.97 -0.43
C GLN A 180 -7.76 -5.44 0.60
N LEU A 181 -7.31 -4.63 1.56
CA LEU A 181 -8.20 -4.00 2.52
C LEU A 181 -9.16 -3.02 1.85
N GLN A 182 -8.69 -2.19 0.93
CA GLN A 182 -9.55 -1.23 0.23
C GLN A 182 -10.56 -1.92 -0.68
N GLU A 183 -10.14 -2.91 -1.47
CA GLU A 183 -11.02 -3.72 -2.32
C GLU A 183 -12.02 -4.51 -1.47
N ALA A 184 -11.61 -5.02 -0.31
CA ALA A 184 -12.53 -5.65 0.64
C ALA A 184 -13.57 -4.66 1.18
N LYS A 185 -13.17 -3.45 1.59
CA LYS A 185 -14.10 -2.39 2.03
C LYS A 185 -15.07 -1.97 0.92
N ASN A 186 -14.57 -1.86 -0.31
CA ASN A 186 -15.39 -1.54 -1.47
C ASN A 186 -16.40 -2.66 -1.74
N LEU A 187 -15.97 -3.92 -1.70
CA LEU A 187 -16.82 -5.09 -1.85
C LEU A 187 -17.93 -5.12 -0.78
N LEU A 188 -17.57 -4.91 0.49
CA LEU A 188 -18.54 -4.85 1.59
C LEU A 188 -19.58 -3.76 1.36
N THR A 189 -19.12 -2.55 1.00
CA THR A 189 -20.02 -1.44 0.66
C THR A 189 -20.97 -1.79 -0.48
N GLN A 190 -20.46 -2.41 -1.55
CA GLN A 190 -21.26 -2.83 -2.70
C GLN A 190 -22.28 -3.92 -2.34
N CYS A 191 -21.97 -4.77 -1.37
CA CYS A 191 -22.90 -5.77 -0.84
C CYS A 191 -23.92 -5.18 0.14
N GLY A 192 -23.87 -3.88 0.44
CA GLY A 192 -24.73 -3.22 1.43
C GLY A 192 -24.33 -3.53 2.88
N MET A 193 -23.06 -3.84 3.12
CA MET A 193 -22.51 -4.20 4.44
C MET A 193 -21.61 -3.09 4.98
N ASP A 194 -21.45 -3.00 6.31
CA ASP A 194 -20.57 -2.01 6.95
C ASP A 194 -19.08 -2.41 6.81
N PRO A 195 -18.24 -1.61 6.11
CA PRO A 195 -16.83 -1.90 5.89
C PRO A 195 -15.95 -1.78 7.15
N ASN A 196 -16.48 -1.33 8.28
CA ASN A 196 -15.74 -1.18 9.54
C ASN A 196 -15.94 -2.37 10.50
N VAL A 197 -16.85 -3.28 10.17
CA VAL A 197 -17.04 -4.54 10.92
C VAL A 197 -15.78 -5.41 10.76
N LYS A 198 -15.25 -5.89 11.89
CA LYS A 198 -13.97 -6.64 11.92
C LYS A 198 -14.14 -8.15 11.74
N SER A 199 -15.35 -8.68 11.92
CA SER A 199 -15.62 -10.11 11.92
C SER A 199 -16.88 -10.39 11.12
N HIS A 200 -16.78 -11.36 10.21
CA HIS A 200 -17.89 -11.78 9.35
C HIS A 200 -18.18 -13.26 9.57
N THR A 201 -19.46 -13.60 9.48
CA THR A 201 -20.02 -14.92 9.66
C THR A 201 -20.27 -15.61 8.31
N ILE A 202 -20.81 -16.83 8.34
CA ILE A 202 -21.21 -17.53 7.12
C ILE A 202 -22.41 -16.87 6.43
N ASP A 203 -23.27 -16.15 7.17
CA ASP A 203 -24.42 -15.45 6.59
C ASP A 203 -23.96 -14.18 5.85
N ASP A 204 -22.96 -13.49 6.39
CA ASP A 204 -22.25 -12.42 5.68
C ASP A 204 -21.64 -12.93 4.36
N LEU A 205 -21.05 -14.14 4.38
CA LEU A 205 -20.50 -14.76 3.18
C LEU A 205 -21.58 -15.07 2.14
N LYS A 206 -22.80 -15.45 2.54
CA LYS A 206 -23.92 -15.64 1.61
C LYS A 206 -24.30 -14.33 0.92
N GLN A 207 -24.37 -13.23 1.66
CA GLN A 207 -24.66 -11.91 1.09
C GLN A 207 -23.57 -11.48 0.09
N ILE A 208 -22.30 -11.71 0.42
CA ILE A 208 -21.18 -11.45 -0.52
C ILE A 208 -21.30 -12.35 -1.75
N ALA A 209 -21.67 -13.61 -1.59
CA ALA A 209 -21.85 -14.55 -2.70
C ALA A 209 -22.98 -14.16 -3.65
N GLU A 210 -24.04 -13.51 -3.16
CA GLU A 210 -25.11 -12.97 -3.98
C GLU A 210 -24.63 -11.83 -4.89
N HIS A 211 -23.65 -11.05 -4.46
CA HIS A 211 -22.99 -10.04 -5.31
C HIS A 211 -21.98 -10.68 -6.26
N LEU A 212 -21.29 -11.74 -5.82
CA LEU A 212 -20.28 -12.48 -6.58
C LEU A 212 -20.86 -13.69 -7.35
N LYS A 213 -22.01 -13.54 -8.03
CA LYS A 213 -22.67 -14.65 -8.76
C LYS A 213 -21.79 -15.33 -9.81
N GLY A 214 -20.79 -14.62 -10.32
CA GLY A 214 -19.80 -15.14 -11.29
C GLY A 214 -18.72 -16.04 -10.67
N TYR A 215 -18.73 -16.27 -9.35
CA TYR A 215 -17.75 -17.09 -8.65
C TYR A 215 -18.41 -18.23 -7.87
N HIS A 216 -17.93 -19.45 -8.11
CA HIS A 216 -18.23 -20.64 -7.31
C HIS A 216 -17.41 -20.57 -6.03
N ILE A 217 -18.06 -20.50 -4.88
CA ILE A 217 -17.39 -20.32 -3.58
C ILE A 217 -17.55 -21.60 -2.76
N CYS A 218 -16.45 -22.07 -2.20
CA CYS A 218 -16.42 -23.24 -1.33
C CYS A 218 -15.62 -22.94 -0.06
N VAL A 219 -16.11 -23.43 1.08
CA VAL A 219 -15.43 -23.32 2.39
C VAL A 219 -15.12 -24.72 2.90
N TRP A 220 -13.87 -24.93 3.31
CA TRP A 220 -13.40 -26.14 3.96
C TRP A 220 -13.09 -25.88 5.43
N SER A 221 -13.25 -26.89 6.28
CA SER A 221 -12.87 -26.82 7.69
C SER A 221 -12.30 -28.15 8.17
N LEU A 222 -11.48 -28.11 9.23
CA LEU A 222 -11.07 -29.31 9.96
C LEU A 222 -12.09 -29.56 11.08
N LEU A 223 -12.95 -30.54 10.86
CA LEU A 223 -13.85 -31.00 11.93
C LEU A 223 -13.02 -31.76 12.96
N HIS A 224 -13.33 -31.60 14.25
CA HIS A 224 -12.53 -32.08 15.39
C HIS A 224 -12.23 -33.60 15.38
N GLU A 225 -12.95 -34.37 14.56
CA GLU A 225 -12.83 -35.83 14.42
C GLU A 225 -12.16 -36.27 13.11
N LEU A 226 -11.83 -35.33 12.21
CA LEU A 226 -11.30 -35.62 10.89
C LEU A 226 -9.86 -35.11 10.73
N THR A 227 -9.00 -35.96 10.18
CA THR A 227 -7.62 -35.59 9.83
C THR A 227 -7.50 -34.81 8.52
N GLU A 228 -8.61 -34.66 7.79
CA GLU A 228 -8.66 -34.06 6.46
C GLU A 228 -9.70 -32.93 6.37
N PRO A 229 -9.37 -31.82 5.68
CA PRO A 229 -10.31 -30.72 5.47
C PRO A 229 -11.56 -31.17 4.72
N THR A 230 -12.73 -30.93 5.30
CA THR A 230 -14.02 -31.27 4.69
C THR A 230 -14.71 -30.00 4.20
N MET A 231 -15.39 -30.06 3.06
CA MET A 231 -16.18 -28.93 2.56
C MET A 231 -17.44 -28.78 3.41
N VAL A 232 -17.56 -27.65 4.09
CA VAL A 232 -18.68 -27.34 5.00
C VAL A 232 -19.68 -26.36 4.41
N PHE A 233 -19.33 -25.69 3.30
CA PHE A 233 -20.22 -24.75 2.61
C PHE A 233 -19.85 -24.64 1.13
N GLU A 234 -20.87 -24.54 0.27
CA GLU A 234 -20.75 -24.39 -1.18
C GLU A 234 -21.88 -23.49 -1.69
N ILE A 235 -21.56 -22.54 -2.58
CA ILE A 235 -22.55 -21.65 -3.21
C ILE A 235 -22.10 -21.25 -4.63
N ASN A 236 -23.06 -20.88 -5.48
CA ASN A 236 -22.84 -20.47 -6.89
C ASN A 236 -22.16 -21.56 -7.74
N LYS A 237 -22.58 -22.82 -7.58
CA LYS A 237 -22.05 -23.95 -8.35
C LYS A 237 -22.21 -23.73 -9.86
N GLY A 238 -21.16 -24.00 -10.63
CA GLY A 238 -21.13 -23.86 -12.09
C GLY A 238 -20.72 -22.47 -12.59
N ALA A 239 -20.47 -21.52 -11.69
CA ALA A 239 -19.91 -20.23 -12.04
C ALA A 239 -18.48 -20.33 -12.59
N HIS A 240 -18.11 -19.38 -13.46
CA HIS A 240 -16.83 -19.40 -14.17
C HIS A 240 -15.61 -19.16 -13.27
N GLY A 241 -15.76 -18.26 -12.29
CA GLY A 241 -14.74 -17.99 -11.29
C GLY A 241 -14.81 -18.98 -10.14
N PHE A 242 -13.74 -19.07 -9.35
CA PHE A 242 -13.70 -19.95 -8.18
C PHE A 242 -12.96 -19.31 -7.01
N ILE A 243 -13.55 -19.43 -5.81
CA ILE A 243 -12.99 -18.94 -4.55
C ILE A 243 -12.98 -20.10 -3.56
N SER A 244 -11.81 -20.38 -2.99
CA SER A 244 -11.65 -21.42 -1.97
C SER A 244 -11.18 -20.81 -0.65
N LEU A 245 -11.95 -21.06 0.41
CA LEU A 245 -11.69 -20.57 1.76
C LEU A 245 -11.51 -21.73 2.72
N PHE A 246 -10.59 -21.60 3.66
CA PHE A 246 -10.41 -22.54 4.76
C PHE A 246 -10.79 -21.84 6.06
N HIS A 247 -11.69 -22.46 6.82
CA HIS A 247 -12.20 -21.97 8.10
C HIS A 247 -11.63 -22.82 9.24
N ASN A 248 -10.94 -22.19 10.19
CA ASN A 248 -10.47 -22.81 11.42
C ASN A 248 -10.50 -21.81 12.58
N ASP A 249 -11.04 -22.22 13.73
CA ASP A 249 -11.09 -21.40 14.96
C ASP A 249 -11.62 -19.96 14.76
N GLY A 250 -12.70 -19.81 13.97
CA GLY A 250 -13.32 -18.50 13.71
C GLY A 250 -12.55 -17.62 12.73
N HIS A 251 -11.53 -18.16 12.04
CA HIS A 251 -10.75 -17.46 11.04
C HIS A 251 -10.93 -18.09 9.65
N TYR A 252 -11.15 -17.24 8.64
CA TYR A 252 -11.18 -17.63 7.23
C TYR A 252 -9.89 -17.23 6.54
N GLU A 253 -9.29 -18.16 5.80
CA GLU A 253 -8.08 -17.92 5.01
C GLU A 253 -8.28 -18.39 3.57
N PHE A 254 -7.78 -17.63 2.60
CA PHE A 254 -7.77 -18.10 1.22
C PHE A 254 -6.72 -19.20 1.06
N PHE A 255 -7.08 -20.28 0.36
CA PHE A 255 -6.09 -21.29 0.00
C PHE A 255 -6.25 -21.72 -1.44
N LYS A 256 -5.15 -22.23 -2.04
CA LYS A 256 -5.23 -22.88 -3.34
C LYS A 256 -5.68 -24.33 -3.14
N ALA A 257 -6.84 -24.69 -3.68
CA ALA A 257 -7.31 -26.05 -3.84
C ALA A 257 -6.45 -26.82 -4.87
N THR A 258 -5.19 -27.04 -4.51
CA THR A 258 -4.22 -27.90 -5.21
C THR A 258 -3.38 -28.71 -4.22
N ARG A 259 -3.71 -28.64 -2.92
CA ARG A 259 -3.02 -29.44 -1.89
C ARG A 259 -3.50 -30.88 -1.98
N LYS A 260 -2.54 -31.82 -1.95
CA LYS A 260 -2.77 -33.29 -2.03
C LYS A 260 -3.87 -33.81 -1.09
N LYS A 261 -4.11 -33.14 0.05
CA LYS A 261 -5.06 -33.56 1.10
C LYS A 261 -6.52 -33.11 0.90
N VAL A 262 -6.80 -32.30 -0.11
CA VAL A 262 -8.19 -31.84 -0.41
C VAL A 262 -8.75 -32.56 -1.64
N ASP A 263 -7.88 -33.25 -2.40
CA ASP A 263 -8.13 -33.95 -3.68
C ASP A 263 -9.14 -33.30 -4.65
N ALA A 264 -9.23 -31.97 -4.58
CA ALA A 264 -10.10 -31.16 -5.42
C ALA A 264 -9.26 -30.07 -6.08
N ARG A 265 -9.45 -29.92 -7.39
CA ARG A 265 -8.96 -28.84 -8.23
C ARG A 265 -10.18 -28.22 -8.91
N PHE A 266 -10.21 -26.91 -9.08
CA PHE A 266 -11.24 -26.29 -9.92
C PHE A 266 -10.79 -26.32 -11.39
N CYS A 267 -11.63 -26.88 -12.26
CA CYS A 267 -11.40 -26.85 -13.70
C CYS A 267 -12.04 -25.61 -14.30
N PHE A 268 -11.23 -24.60 -14.65
CA PHE A 268 -11.72 -23.38 -15.31
C PHE A 268 -12.29 -23.62 -16.72
N LYS A 269 -12.10 -24.81 -17.31
CA LYS A 269 -12.75 -25.18 -18.58
C LYS A 269 -14.14 -25.77 -18.35
N CYS A 270 -14.30 -26.61 -17.31
CA CYS A 270 -15.56 -27.29 -17.01
C CYS A 270 -16.40 -26.54 -15.96
N HIS A 271 -15.86 -25.47 -15.38
CA HIS A 271 -16.45 -24.66 -14.30
C HIS A 271 -16.94 -25.50 -13.10
N THR A 272 -16.17 -26.52 -12.74
CA THR A 272 -16.52 -27.46 -11.66
C THR A 272 -15.30 -27.94 -10.88
N LEU A 273 -15.55 -28.43 -9.67
CA LEU A 273 -14.55 -29.11 -8.86
C LEU A 273 -14.33 -30.53 -9.38
N VAL A 274 -13.07 -30.89 -9.55
CA VAL A 274 -12.63 -32.14 -10.16
C VAL A 274 -11.48 -32.75 -9.38
N THR A 275 -11.26 -34.05 -9.53
CA THR A 275 -10.13 -34.74 -8.90
C THR A 275 -8.81 -34.41 -9.60
N CYS A 276 -7.68 -34.77 -8.98
CA CYS A 276 -6.35 -34.56 -9.54
C CYS A 276 -6.12 -35.24 -10.91
N LEU A 277 -6.94 -36.23 -11.30
CA LEU A 277 -6.83 -36.99 -12.55
C LEU A 277 -7.57 -36.37 -13.74
N HIS A 278 -8.42 -35.37 -13.51
CA HIS A 278 -9.30 -34.78 -14.55
C HIS A 278 -8.57 -34.21 -15.76
N GLY A 279 -7.29 -33.81 -15.63
CA GLY A 279 -6.50 -33.28 -16.75
C GLY A 279 -6.27 -34.26 -17.91
N ILE A 280 -6.49 -35.56 -17.71
CA ILE A 280 -6.41 -36.57 -18.77
C ILE A 280 -7.71 -36.63 -19.58
N GLU A 281 -8.86 -36.58 -18.91
CA GLU A 281 -10.20 -36.65 -19.51
C GLU A 281 -10.61 -35.33 -20.18
N CYS A 282 -10.34 -34.20 -19.51
CA CYS A 282 -10.65 -32.86 -19.99
C CYS A 282 -10.00 -32.51 -21.34
N ARG A 283 -8.90 -33.18 -21.70
CA ARG A 283 -8.21 -33.03 -22.99
C ARG A 283 -8.79 -33.90 -24.11
N ARG A 284 -9.44 -35.03 -23.79
CA ARG A 284 -10.03 -35.96 -24.78
C ARG A 284 -11.27 -35.39 -25.46
N GLU A 285 -12.10 -34.64 -24.75
CA GLU A 285 -13.31 -33.99 -25.29
C GLU A 285 -13.04 -33.02 -26.46
N ARG A 286 -11.76 -32.64 -26.71
CA ARG A 286 -11.39 -31.83 -27.88
C ARG A 286 -11.44 -32.59 -29.21
N LYS A 287 -11.33 -33.92 -29.19
CA LYS A 287 -11.32 -34.74 -30.43
C LYS A 287 -12.71 -35.14 -30.88
N ASP A 288 -13.63 -35.38 -29.95
CA ASP A 288 -14.97 -35.88 -30.31
C ASP A 288 -15.95 -34.73 -30.65
N ALA A 289 -15.71 -33.51 -30.13
CA ALA A 289 -16.49 -32.31 -30.48
C ALA A 289 -16.06 -31.63 -31.80
N GLN A 290 -15.02 -32.13 -32.48
CA GLN A 290 -14.61 -31.71 -33.83
C GLN A 290 -15.05 -32.70 -34.92
N ILE A 291 -15.83 -33.74 -34.55
CA ILE A 291 -16.40 -34.71 -35.50
C ILE A 291 -17.91 -34.74 -35.30
N PHE A 292 -18.59 -33.59 -35.32
CA PHE A 292 -19.98 -33.48 -35.76
C PHE A 292 -20.14 -32.07 -36.31
N ASP A 293 -20.46 -32.00 -37.61
CA ASP A 293 -20.73 -30.79 -38.41
C ASP A 293 -21.79 -29.87 -37.78
#